data_AF-A0A9E2XLG5-F1
#
_entry.id   AF-A0A9E2XLG5-F1
#
_cell.length_a   1.000
_cell.length_b   1.000
_cell.length_c   1.000
_cell.angle_alpha   90.00
_cell.angle_beta   90.00
_cell.angle_gamma   90.00
#
_symmetry.space_group_name_H-M   'P 1'
#
loop_
_entity.id
_entity.type
_entity.pdbx_description
1 polymer ?
#
loop_
_entity_poly.entity_id
_entity_poly.type
_entity_poly.pdbx_seq_one_letter_code
_entity_poly.pdbx_strand_id
1 'polypeptide(L)'
;MNRVAAFVLALLTVLAPVAWSQTSQGKAERRDPLFLRFPEMAERYWVNAETNAASHKVLAIPLPRQCAFVYADAYSRGQMSQSEVEQMAVSSCNQKLGQLGPLGENYSADCRCQVVISNERYVVPRNQLPDDSYGPVSIFYRDDRGNVARLNGLAKYGALIGRDRSVRFAVDNPRGEQVCEGTFTNEAPSNGHFSISCFTGRFSGTGGYQSKTGAPNDHIIARGQTNRGLPIVMVIGLPAQLATNTYGAI
;
A
#
# COMPACT_ATOMS: atom_id res chain seq x y z
N MET A 1 39.67 43.95 -50.07
CA MET A 1 38.27 43.48 -50.02
C MET A 1 38.28 41.98 -49.83
N ASN A 2 37.89 41.48 -48.65
CA ASN A 2 37.22 40.17 -48.52
C ASN A 2 36.56 40.07 -47.16
N ARG A 3 35.36 39.51 -47.19
CA ARG A 3 34.28 39.66 -46.23
C ARG A 3 34.33 38.58 -45.16
N VAL A 4 33.89 38.99 -43.97
CA VAL A 4 33.54 38.20 -42.80
C VAL A 4 32.42 37.21 -43.15
N ALA A 5 32.52 35.96 -42.70
CA ALA A 5 31.37 35.09 -42.42
C ALA A 5 31.76 34.03 -41.39
N ALA A 6 31.41 34.27 -40.12
CA ALA A 6 31.44 33.28 -39.05
C ALA A 6 30.13 32.47 -39.09
N PHE A 7 30.25 31.14 -39.21
CA PHE A 7 29.13 30.22 -39.06
C PHE A 7 29.03 29.81 -37.58
N VAL A 8 27.94 30.21 -36.91
CA VAL A 8 27.53 29.68 -35.61
C VAL A 8 26.44 28.64 -35.87
N LEU A 9 26.76 27.36 -35.69
CA LEU A 9 25.77 26.27 -35.65
C LEU A 9 25.14 26.23 -34.26
N ALA A 10 23.86 26.58 -34.16
CA ALA A 10 23.06 26.33 -32.97
C ALA A 10 22.52 24.89 -33.00
N LEU A 11 22.98 24.04 -32.07
CA LEU A 11 22.42 22.70 -31.85
C LEU A 11 21.11 22.83 -31.05
N LEU A 12 19.98 22.64 -31.71
CA LEU A 12 18.68 22.42 -31.06
C LEU A 12 18.55 20.95 -30.66
N THR A 13 18.85 20.62 -29.40
CA THR A 13 18.53 19.31 -28.83
C THR A 13 17.04 19.27 -28.49
N VAL A 14 16.24 18.66 -29.36
CA VAL A 14 14.86 18.30 -29.07
C VAL A 14 14.88 17.11 -28.09
N LEU A 15 14.60 17.38 -26.81
CA LEU A 15 14.29 16.34 -25.83
C LEU A 15 12.92 15.75 -26.22
N ALA A 16 12.93 14.64 -26.95
CA ALA A 16 11.73 13.85 -27.14
C ALA A 16 11.31 13.24 -25.78
N PRO A 17 10.05 13.37 -25.35
CA PRO A 17 9.57 12.65 -24.18
C PRO A 17 9.67 11.15 -24.45
N VAL A 18 10.30 10.42 -23.54
CA VAL A 18 10.35 8.95 -23.55
C VAL A 18 8.92 8.46 -23.33
N ALA A 19 8.22 8.18 -24.43
CA ALA A 19 6.97 7.44 -24.39
C ALA A 19 7.29 6.01 -23.94
N TRP A 20 6.97 5.68 -22.68
CA TRP A 20 7.08 4.33 -22.17
C TRP A 20 6.13 3.44 -22.98
N SER A 21 6.70 2.59 -23.85
CA SER A 21 5.91 1.62 -24.60
C SER A 21 5.24 0.65 -23.61
N GLN A 22 3.92 0.69 -23.55
CA GLN A 22 3.11 -0.22 -22.74
C GLN A 22 3.15 -1.64 -23.34
N THR A 23 4.20 -2.41 -23.08
CA THR A 23 4.14 -3.87 -23.21
C THR A 23 3.11 -4.38 -22.22
N SER A 24 1.98 -4.91 -22.71
CA SER A 24 0.88 -5.38 -21.86
C SER A 24 1.40 -6.45 -20.88
N GLN A 25 1.36 -6.17 -19.58
CA GLN A 25 1.91 -7.02 -18.51
C GLN A 25 0.95 -8.15 -18.11
N GLY A 26 0.18 -8.67 -19.08
CA GLY A 26 -0.88 -9.66 -18.89
C GLY A 26 -2.26 -9.05 -18.59
N LYS A 27 -3.28 -9.90 -18.67
CA LYS A 27 -4.67 -9.57 -18.34
C LYS A 27 -4.85 -9.57 -16.81
N ALA A 28 -5.65 -8.65 -16.29
CA ALA A 28 -6.10 -8.63 -14.91
C ALA A 28 -7.21 -9.65 -14.69
N GLU A 29 -7.17 -10.33 -13.54
CA GLU A 29 -8.16 -11.33 -13.12
C GLU A 29 -8.71 -10.97 -11.74
N ARG A 30 -9.99 -11.28 -11.48
CA ARG A 30 -10.65 -10.99 -10.18
C ARG A 30 -9.90 -11.55 -8.97
N ARG A 31 -9.15 -12.63 -9.14
CA ARG A 31 -8.37 -13.30 -8.09
C ARG A 31 -6.96 -12.73 -7.91
N ASP A 32 -6.54 -11.73 -8.69
CA ASP A 32 -5.23 -11.13 -8.52
C ASP A 32 -5.12 -10.45 -7.14
N PRO A 33 -3.95 -10.48 -6.47
CA PRO A 33 -3.78 -9.95 -5.10
C PRO A 33 -4.25 -8.52 -4.91
N LEU A 34 -4.12 -7.69 -5.95
CA LEU A 34 -4.63 -6.33 -5.97
C LEU A 34 -6.13 -6.24 -5.62
N PHE A 35 -6.95 -7.17 -6.14
CA PHE A 35 -8.39 -7.21 -5.88
C PHE A 35 -8.73 -7.87 -4.55
N LEU A 36 -7.88 -8.77 -4.05
CA LEU A 36 -8.02 -9.34 -2.72
C LEU A 36 -7.76 -8.30 -1.62
N ARG A 37 -6.83 -7.38 -1.87
CA ARG A 37 -6.54 -6.24 -1.00
C ARG A 37 -7.65 -5.20 -0.95
N PHE A 38 -8.44 -5.07 -2.03
CA PHE A 38 -9.55 -4.12 -2.12
C PHE A 38 -10.83 -4.83 -2.58
N PRO A 39 -11.56 -5.54 -1.68
CA PRO A 39 -12.73 -6.32 -2.07
C PRO A 39 -13.84 -5.49 -2.72
N GLU A 40 -14.09 -4.27 -2.23
CA GLU A 40 -15.06 -3.35 -2.81
C GLU A 40 -14.70 -2.93 -4.25
N MET A 41 -13.41 -2.77 -4.52
CA MET A 41 -12.90 -2.50 -5.86
C MET A 41 -13.15 -3.69 -6.77
N ALA A 42 -12.94 -4.92 -6.30
CA ALA A 42 -13.19 -6.12 -7.09
C ALA A 42 -14.68 -6.22 -7.50
N GLU A 43 -15.59 -5.91 -6.58
CA GLU A 43 -17.02 -5.92 -6.82
C GLU A 43 -17.41 -4.85 -7.87
N ARG A 44 -16.95 -3.60 -7.68
CA ARG A 44 -17.21 -2.51 -8.62
C ARG A 44 -16.58 -2.75 -9.99
N TYR A 45 -15.37 -3.30 -10.02
CA TYR A 45 -14.63 -3.50 -11.27
C TYR A 45 -15.19 -4.68 -12.09
N TRP A 46 -15.61 -5.79 -11.46
CA TRP A 46 -15.97 -7.03 -12.19
C TRP A 46 -17.46 -7.35 -12.21
N VAL A 47 -18.23 -6.92 -11.20
CA VAL A 47 -19.63 -7.34 -11.04
C VAL A 47 -20.59 -6.26 -11.48
N ASN A 48 -20.28 -4.99 -11.21
CA ASN A 48 -21.17 -3.88 -11.52
C ASN A 48 -21.43 -3.78 -13.05
N ALA A 49 -22.70 -3.79 -13.44
CA ALA A 49 -23.11 -3.69 -14.84
C ALA A 49 -22.64 -2.39 -15.49
N GLU A 50 -22.53 -1.30 -14.73
CA GLU A 50 -22.14 0.00 -15.25
C GLU A 50 -20.70 0.05 -15.73
N THR A 51 -19.82 -0.67 -15.05
CA THR A 51 -18.38 -0.74 -15.32
C THR A 51 -18.07 -1.84 -16.34
N ASN A 52 -18.90 -2.89 -16.40
CA ASN A 52 -18.80 -3.94 -17.43
C ASN A 52 -19.20 -3.44 -18.83
N ALA A 53 -20.12 -2.48 -18.92
CA ALA A 53 -20.52 -1.86 -20.19
C ALA A 53 -19.65 -0.64 -20.60
N ALA A 54 -18.58 -0.34 -19.86
CA ALA A 54 -17.73 0.82 -20.11
C ALA A 54 -16.81 0.62 -21.32
N SER A 55 -16.67 1.64 -22.16
CA SER A 55 -15.70 1.68 -23.27
C SER A 55 -14.28 1.89 -22.76
N HIS A 56 -14.12 2.58 -21.63
CA HIS A 56 -12.86 2.76 -20.94
C HIS A 56 -13.03 2.47 -19.45
N LYS A 57 -12.12 1.71 -18.88
CA LYS A 57 -12.14 1.31 -17.47
C LYS A 57 -10.71 1.26 -16.92
N VAL A 58 -10.45 2.15 -15.97
CA VAL A 58 -9.10 2.42 -15.46
C VAL A 58 -9.08 2.27 -13.95
N LEU A 59 -7.98 1.71 -13.44
CA LEU A 59 -7.67 1.65 -12.03
C LEU A 59 -6.33 2.31 -11.74
N ALA A 60 -6.30 3.17 -10.74
CA ALA A 60 -5.10 3.80 -10.22
C ALA A 60 -4.91 3.47 -8.73
N ILE A 61 -3.65 3.21 -8.36
CA ILE A 61 -3.21 3.04 -6.97
C ILE A 61 -1.89 3.79 -6.75
N PRO A 62 -1.57 4.16 -5.50
CA PRO A 62 -0.24 4.63 -5.15
C PRO A 62 0.80 3.51 -5.25
N LEU A 63 1.89 3.83 -5.93
CA LEU A 63 3.09 3.00 -6.04
C LEU A 63 4.26 3.66 -5.31
N PRO A 64 5.31 2.91 -4.93
CA PRO A 64 5.50 1.46 -5.08
C PRO A 64 4.56 0.61 -4.22
N ARG A 65 4.64 -0.71 -4.38
CA ARG A 65 3.77 -1.73 -3.81
C ARG A 65 3.38 -1.53 -2.33
N GLN A 66 4.29 -0.99 -1.51
CA GLN A 66 4.06 -0.66 -0.10
C GLN A 66 3.11 0.52 0.14
N CYS A 67 2.87 1.37 -0.85
CA CYS A 67 2.00 2.55 -0.74
C CYS A 67 0.53 2.24 -0.98
N ALA A 68 0.19 1.03 -1.44
CA ALA A 68 -1.15 0.62 -1.86
C ALA A 68 -2.17 0.59 -0.70
N PHE A 69 -2.59 1.77 -0.27
CA PHE A 69 -3.63 2.01 0.74
C PHE A 69 -4.92 2.47 0.14
N VAL A 70 -4.89 3.13 -1.00
CA VAL A 70 -6.11 3.63 -1.62
C VAL A 70 -6.14 3.16 -3.04
N TYR A 71 -7.35 3.12 -3.57
CA TYR A 71 -7.53 2.97 -5.00
C TYR A 71 -8.49 4.05 -5.48
N ALA A 72 -8.38 4.39 -6.75
CA ALA A 72 -9.42 5.09 -7.46
C ALA A 72 -9.61 4.45 -8.82
N ASP A 73 -10.86 4.44 -9.24
CA ASP A 73 -11.34 3.82 -10.45
C ASP A 73 -12.13 4.85 -11.24
N ALA A 74 -11.99 4.82 -12.56
CA ALA A 74 -12.74 5.69 -13.46
C ALA A 74 -13.21 4.90 -14.69
N TYR A 75 -14.38 5.28 -15.19
CA TYR A 75 -15.08 4.59 -16.26
C TYR A 75 -15.73 5.57 -17.22
N SER A 76 -15.81 5.23 -18.50
CA SER A 76 -16.57 6.00 -19.49
C SER A 76 -17.33 5.07 -20.44
N ARG A 77 -18.47 5.52 -20.96
CA ARG A 77 -19.26 4.85 -22.02
C ARG A 77 -19.21 5.65 -23.33
N GLY A 78 -18.04 6.21 -23.64
CA GLY A 78 -17.80 6.99 -24.85
C GLY A 78 -17.93 8.51 -24.67
N GLN A 79 -18.20 9.01 -23.47
CA GLN A 79 -18.24 10.46 -23.20
C GLN A 79 -16.84 11.07 -23.01
N MET A 80 -15.85 10.26 -22.65
CA MET A 80 -14.49 10.69 -22.38
C MET A 80 -13.52 9.80 -23.14
N SER A 81 -12.41 10.37 -23.60
CA SER A 81 -11.27 9.62 -24.12
C SER A 81 -10.57 8.82 -23.03
N GLN A 82 -9.80 7.81 -23.42
CA GLN A 82 -9.00 7.01 -22.47
C GLN A 82 -8.11 7.88 -21.59
N SER A 83 -7.42 8.88 -22.16
CA SER A 83 -6.52 9.77 -21.41
C SER A 83 -7.26 10.57 -20.33
N GLU A 84 -8.49 11.04 -20.62
CA GLU A 84 -9.28 11.79 -19.63
C GLU A 84 -9.73 10.88 -18.48
N VAL A 85 -10.10 9.62 -18.78
CA VAL A 85 -10.45 8.61 -17.76
C VAL A 85 -9.23 8.27 -16.90
N GLU A 86 -8.05 8.13 -17.50
CA GLU A 86 -6.80 7.88 -16.78
C GLU A 86 -6.43 9.04 -15.85
N GLN A 87 -6.51 10.28 -16.34
CA GLN A 87 -6.26 11.47 -15.52
C GLN A 87 -7.25 11.60 -14.36
N MET A 88 -8.53 11.29 -14.60
CA MET A 88 -9.55 11.29 -13.56
C MET A 88 -9.24 10.28 -12.45
N ALA A 89 -8.88 9.04 -12.82
CA ALA A 89 -8.50 8.01 -11.85
C ALA A 89 -7.26 8.43 -11.03
N VAL A 90 -6.21 8.92 -11.69
CA VAL A 90 -4.97 9.35 -11.01
C VAL A 90 -5.23 10.56 -10.09
N SER A 91 -5.99 11.55 -10.55
CA SER A 91 -6.34 12.74 -9.77
C SER A 91 -7.14 12.37 -8.52
N SER A 92 -8.19 11.55 -8.68
CA SER A 92 -8.99 11.07 -7.55
C SER A 92 -8.15 10.24 -6.57
N CYS A 93 -7.26 9.38 -7.07
CA CYS A 93 -6.34 8.62 -6.23
C CYS A 93 -5.41 9.55 -5.43
N ASN A 94 -4.77 10.53 -6.07
CA ASN A 94 -3.88 11.48 -5.38
C ASN A 94 -4.64 12.34 -4.36
N GLN A 95 -5.88 12.71 -4.64
CA GLN A 95 -6.74 13.41 -3.68
C GLN A 95 -6.99 12.55 -2.43
N LYS A 96 -7.41 11.28 -2.61
CA LYS A 96 -7.59 10.34 -1.49
C LYS A 96 -6.28 10.11 -0.73
N LEU A 97 -5.17 9.98 -1.44
CA LEU A 97 -3.85 9.80 -0.86
C LEU A 97 -3.47 11.00 0.03
N GLY A 98 -3.70 12.22 -0.44
CA GLY A 98 -3.43 13.45 0.30
C GLY A 98 -4.30 13.61 1.55
N GLN A 99 -5.52 13.09 1.55
CA GLN A 99 -6.41 13.07 2.73
C GLN A 99 -5.88 12.19 3.86
N LEU A 100 -5.04 11.20 3.56
CA LEU A 100 -4.44 10.31 4.57
C LEU A 100 -3.24 10.93 5.29
N GLY A 101 -2.78 12.11 4.88
CA GLY A 101 -1.65 12.81 5.47
C GLY A 101 -0.28 12.30 4.97
N PRO A 102 0.83 12.71 5.59
CA PRO A 102 2.17 12.32 5.15
C PRO A 102 2.40 10.80 5.35
N LEU A 103 2.66 10.10 4.25
CA LEU A 103 2.89 8.64 4.24
C LEU A 103 4.35 8.25 4.50
N GLY A 104 5.25 9.25 4.54
CA GLY A 104 6.70 9.05 4.65
C GLY A 104 7.20 8.52 6.00
N GLU A 105 6.31 8.40 7.00
CA GLU A 105 6.71 7.88 8.32
C GLU A 105 6.78 6.34 8.37
N ASN A 106 6.03 5.62 7.53
CA ASN A 106 6.16 4.16 7.40
C ASN A 106 7.27 3.76 6.44
N TYR A 107 7.57 4.63 5.47
CA TYR A 107 8.41 4.31 4.34
C TYR A 107 9.27 5.48 3.92
N SER A 108 10.52 5.20 3.59
CA SER A 108 11.40 6.10 2.84
C SER A 108 11.02 6.13 1.35
N ALA A 109 9.73 6.13 1.01
CA ALA A 109 9.22 5.95 -0.34
C ALA A 109 8.32 7.11 -0.78
N ASP A 110 8.52 7.58 -2.01
CA ASP A 110 7.67 8.58 -2.66
C ASP A 110 6.40 7.89 -3.19
N CYS A 111 5.32 7.94 -2.42
CA CYS A 111 4.04 7.36 -2.79
C CYS A 111 3.31 8.25 -3.79
N ARG A 112 3.16 7.80 -5.04
CA ARG A 112 2.42 8.52 -6.08
C ARG A 112 1.43 7.62 -6.78
N CYS A 113 0.23 8.12 -7.04
CA CYS A 113 -0.77 7.38 -7.80
C CYS A 113 -0.39 7.26 -9.26
N GLN A 114 -0.49 6.03 -9.77
CA GLN A 114 -0.28 5.69 -11.17
C GLN A 114 -1.41 4.77 -11.62
N VAL A 115 -1.72 4.80 -12.92
CA VAL A 115 -2.61 3.82 -13.53
C VAL A 115 -1.91 2.47 -13.49
N VAL A 116 -2.59 1.45 -12.98
CA VAL A 116 -2.07 0.08 -12.90
C VAL A 116 -2.83 -0.90 -13.77
N ILE A 117 -4.13 -0.65 -14.01
CA ILE A 117 -4.94 -1.41 -14.96
C ILE A 117 -5.64 -0.42 -15.89
N SER A 118 -5.55 -0.67 -17.19
CA SER A 118 -6.31 0.03 -18.22
C SER A 118 -6.96 -1.02 -19.13
N ASN A 119 -8.29 -0.98 -19.23
CA ASN A 119 -9.11 -1.91 -20.02
C ASN A 119 -8.73 -3.39 -19.79
N GLU A 120 -8.76 -3.80 -18.51
CA GLU A 120 -8.41 -5.16 -18.05
C GLU A 120 -6.96 -5.60 -18.28
N ARG A 121 -6.06 -4.70 -18.68
CA ARG A 121 -4.64 -5.01 -18.87
C ARG A 121 -3.78 -4.29 -17.85
N TYR A 122 -2.80 -5.00 -17.32
CA TYR A 122 -1.78 -4.37 -16.48
C TYR A 122 -0.87 -3.49 -17.34
N VAL A 123 -0.68 -2.25 -16.90
CA VAL A 123 0.20 -1.26 -17.54
C VAL A 123 1.47 -0.97 -16.73
N VAL A 124 1.58 -1.54 -15.53
CA VAL A 124 2.80 -1.53 -14.70
C VAL A 124 3.30 -2.96 -14.48
N PRO A 125 4.61 -3.16 -14.22
CA PRO A 125 5.15 -4.47 -13.90
C PRO A 125 4.48 -5.11 -12.68
N ARG A 126 4.14 -6.41 -12.75
CA ARG A 126 3.45 -7.11 -11.65
C ARG A 126 4.23 -7.10 -10.34
N ASN A 127 5.56 -7.05 -10.37
CA ASN A 127 6.41 -6.97 -9.17
C ASN A 127 6.32 -5.61 -8.44
N GLN A 128 5.72 -4.59 -9.07
CA GLN A 128 5.43 -3.30 -8.44
C GLN A 128 4.03 -3.24 -7.83
N LEU A 129 3.16 -4.21 -8.13
CA LEU A 129 1.80 -4.26 -7.62
C LEU A 129 1.76 -4.80 -6.18
N PRO A 130 0.70 -4.46 -5.44
CA PRO A 130 0.46 -5.08 -4.15
C PRO A 130 0.31 -6.58 -4.24
N ASP A 131 0.93 -7.26 -3.28
CA ASP A 131 0.64 -8.65 -2.96
C ASP A 131 0.00 -8.76 -1.57
N ASP A 132 -0.56 -9.93 -1.28
CA ASP A 132 -1.26 -10.21 -0.02
C ASP A 132 -0.30 -10.40 1.16
N SER A 133 1.00 -10.45 0.89
CA SER A 133 2.04 -10.83 1.84
C SER A 133 2.69 -9.64 2.53
N TYR A 134 2.18 -8.41 2.43
CA TYR A 134 2.68 -7.32 3.26
C TYR A 134 1.71 -6.13 3.48
N GLY A 135 1.99 -5.32 4.50
CA GLY A 135 1.29 -4.06 4.77
C GLY A 135 2.09 -3.12 5.70
N PRO A 136 1.76 -1.83 5.77
CA PRO A 136 2.34 -0.89 6.73
C PRO A 136 2.08 -1.41 8.11
N VAL A 137 3.03 -1.16 8.99
CA VAL A 137 2.86 -1.44 10.39
C VAL A 137 3.33 -0.26 11.23
N SER A 138 2.58 0.00 12.29
CA SER A 138 2.95 0.89 13.37
C SER A 138 2.80 0.14 14.69
N ILE A 139 3.88 0.07 15.46
CA ILE A 139 3.96 -0.56 16.77
C ILE A 139 4.20 0.55 17.79
N PHE A 140 3.25 0.72 18.68
CA PHE A 140 3.29 1.60 19.84
C PHE A 140 3.57 0.73 21.06
N TYR A 141 4.58 1.08 21.84
CA TYR A 141 4.93 0.33 23.05
C TYR A 141 5.54 1.24 24.09
N ARG A 142 5.55 0.79 25.34
CA ARG A 142 6.39 1.41 26.38
C ARG A 142 7.73 0.70 26.46
N ASP A 143 8.81 1.46 26.42
CA ASP A 143 10.15 0.93 26.63
C ASP A 143 10.36 0.50 28.10
N ASP A 144 11.52 -0.08 28.39
CA ASP A 144 11.88 -0.54 29.73
C ASP A 144 11.91 0.56 30.80
N ARG A 145 11.94 1.83 30.40
CA ARG A 145 11.89 3.01 31.28
C ARG A 145 10.47 3.60 31.39
N GLY A 146 9.49 2.99 30.72
CA GLY A 146 8.11 3.43 30.69
C GLY A 146 7.80 4.52 29.66
N ASN A 147 8.78 4.93 28.83
CA ASN A 147 8.57 5.95 27.80
C ASN A 147 7.77 5.36 26.64
N VAL A 148 6.86 6.16 26.08
CA VAL A 148 6.16 5.78 24.85
C VAL A 148 7.14 5.82 23.68
N ALA A 149 7.28 4.70 22.99
CA ALA A 149 8.08 4.54 21.80
C ALA A 149 7.21 4.08 20.63
N ARG A 150 7.65 4.41 19.42
CA ARG A 150 6.97 4.06 18.18
C ARG A 150 7.96 3.45 17.19
N LEU A 151 7.56 2.34 16.59
CA LEU A 151 8.25 1.72 15.47
C LEU A 151 7.30 1.68 14.27
N ASN A 152 7.70 2.28 13.17
CA ASN A 152 6.98 2.19 11.90
C ASN A 152 7.77 1.32 10.92
N GLY A 153 7.08 0.66 10.00
CA GLY A 153 7.73 -0.13 8.97
C GLY A 153 6.77 -0.86 8.04
N LEU A 154 7.29 -1.96 7.47
CA LEU A 154 6.59 -2.86 6.58
C LEU A 154 6.50 -4.25 7.24
N ALA A 155 5.29 -4.69 7.55
CA ALA A 155 5.06 -6.07 7.96
C ALA A 155 4.91 -6.97 6.74
N LYS A 156 5.56 -8.13 6.75
CA LYS A 156 5.55 -9.17 5.73
C LYS A 156 4.98 -10.46 6.32
N TYR A 157 4.13 -11.17 5.59
CA TYR A 157 3.45 -12.38 6.01
C TYR A 157 3.73 -13.51 5.04
N GLY A 158 3.86 -14.73 5.56
CA GLY A 158 3.93 -15.93 4.72
C GLY A 158 2.57 -16.41 4.18
N ALA A 159 1.46 -15.87 4.71
CA ALA A 159 0.10 -16.33 4.45
C ALA A 159 -0.96 -15.27 4.84
N LEU A 160 -2.24 -15.54 4.58
CA LEU A 160 -3.33 -14.62 4.91
C LEU A 160 -3.77 -14.78 6.37
N ILE A 161 -3.68 -13.71 7.15
CA ILE A 161 -4.20 -13.65 8.52
C ILE A 161 -5.73 -13.84 8.49
N GLY A 162 -6.27 -14.64 9.40
CA GLY A 162 -7.69 -14.98 9.44
C GLY A 162 -8.10 -16.18 8.57
N ARG A 163 -7.25 -16.63 7.64
CA ARG A 163 -7.49 -17.86 6.85
C ARG A 163 -6.65 -19.01 7.35
N ASP A 164 -5.33 -18.81 7.45
CA ASP A 164 -4.38 -19.85 7.79
C ASP A 164 -4.21 -19.95 9.32
N ARG A 165 -4.24 -21.16 9.88
CA ARG A 165 -4.29 -21.38 11.35
C ARG A 165 -3.22 -20.60 12.12
N SER A 166 -2.03 -20.51 11.54
CA SER A 166 -0.92 -19.74 12.10
C SER A 166 -0.15 -19.06 10.98
N VAL A 167 0.12 -17.77 11.13
CA VAL A 167 0.77 -16.92 10.12
C VAL A 167 2.00 -16.28 10.75
N ARG A 168 3.19 -16.68 10.27
CA ARG A 168 4.43 -15.99 10.64
C ARG A 168 4.50 -14.63 9.94
N PHE A 169 5.03 -13.65 10.66
CA PHE A 169 5.30 -12.33 10.12
C PHE A 169 6.68 -11.81 10.50
N ALA A 170 7.20 -10.91 9.69
CA ALA A 170 8.40 -10.12 9.94
C ALA A 170 8.08 -8.65 9.74
N VAL A 171 8.80 -7.76 10.42
CA VAL A 171 8.70 -6.31 10.23
C VAL A 171 10.05 -5.76 9.84
N ASP A 172 10.10 -5.07 8.70
CA ASP A 172 11.24 -4.30 8.27
C ASP A 172 11.04 -2.83 8.61
N ASN A 173 12.09 -2.16 9.10
CA ASN A 173 12.06 -0.73 9.31
C ASN A 173 12.13 0.04 7.96
N PRO A 174 12.00 1.38 7.94
CA PRO A 174 12.06 2.15 6.69
C PRO A 174 13.39 2.05 5.92
N ARG A 175 14.46 1.53 6.54
CA ARG A 175 15.77 1.26 5.92
C ARG A 175 15.84 -0.15 5.31
N GLY A 176 14.80 -0.97 5.45
CA GLY A 176 14.76 -2.35 4.96
C GLY A 176 15.45 -3.35 5.90
N GLU A 177 15.76 -2.97 7.13
CA GLU A 177 16.34 -3.87 8.13
C GLU A 177 15.21 -4.58 8.88
N GLN A 178 15.25 -5.91 8.94
CA GLN A 178 14.30 -6.68 9.73
C GLN A 178 14.51 -6.39 11.22
N VAL A 179 13.50 -5.82 11.86
CA VAL A 179 13.55 -5.37 13.27
C VAL A 179 12.66 -6.21 14.17
N CYS A 180 11.61 -6.83 13.65
CA CYS A 180 10.74 -7.73 14.41
C CYS A 180 10.39 -9.00 13.63
N GLU A 181 10.04 -10.04 14.39
CA GLU A 181 9.36 -11.23 13.90
C GLU A 181 8.26 -11.63 14.88
N GLY A 182 7.32 -12.43 14.42
CA GLY A 182 6.23 -12.90 15.25
C GLY A 182 5.30 -13.88 14.55
N THR A 183 4.22 -14.20 15.24
CA THR A 183 3.21 -15.13 14.76
C THR A 183 1.82 -14.63 15.13
N PHE A 184 0.89 -14.70 14.18
CA PHE A 184 -0.54 -14.66 14.46
C PHE A 184 -1.10 -16.08 14.52
N THR A 185 -1.99 -16.34 15.46
CA THR A 185 -2.72 -17.61 15.58
C THR A 185 -4.21 -17.28 15.59
N ASN A 186 -4.94 -17.81 14.61
CA ASN A 186 -6.36 -17.48 14.47
C ASN A 186 -7.19 -18.30 15.46
N GLU A 187 -8.12 -17.64 16.14
CA GLU A 187 -9.21 -18.30 16.87
C GLU A 187 -10.51 -18.25 16.06
N ALA A 188 -10.72 -17.15 15.34
CA ALA A 188 -11.79 -16.95 14.38
C ALA A 188 -11.27 -16.19 13.15
N PRO A 189 -12.05 -16.08 12.05
CA PRO A 189 -11.59 -15.37 10.85
C PRO A 189 -11.17 -13.91 11.07
N SER A 190 -11.74 -13.25 12.08
CA SER A 190 -11.47 -11.84 12.38
C SER A 190 -10.68 -11.60 13.67
N ASN A 191 -10.28 -12.63 14.41
CA ASN A 191 -9.57 -12.46 15.68
C ASN A 191 -8.71 -13.67 16.07
N GLY A 192 -7.83 -13.43 17.03
CA GLY A 192 -7.05 -14.48 17.67
C GLY A 192 -5.91 -13.90 18.48
N HIS A 193 -4.79 -14.59 18.52
CA HIS A 193 -3.62 -14.21 19.30
C HIS A 193 -2.43 -13.81 18.45
N PHE A 194 -1.54 -13.01 19.03
CA PHE A 194 -0.25 -12.71 18.43
C PHE A 194 0.90 -12.85 19.44
N SER A 195 2.08 -13.13 18.90
CA SER A 195 3.36 -12.94 19.58
C SER A 195 4.27 -12.07 18.71
N ILE A 196 5.13 -11.29 19.36
CA ILE A 196 6.13 -10.46 18.69
C ILE A 196 7.44 -10.48 19.46
N SER A 197 8.54 -10.45 18.73
CA SER A 197 9.90 -10.30 19.23
C SER A 197 10.63 -9.32 18.32
N CYS A 198 11.14 -8.23 18.87
CA CYS A 198 11.90 -7.22 18.16
C CYS A 198 13.31 -7.06 18.73
N PHE A 199 14.22 -6.56 17.90
CA PHE A 199 15.60 -6.22 18.28
C PHE A 199 16.32 -7.39 18.96
N THR A 200 16.19 -8.58 18.37
CA THR A 200 16.80 -9.83 18.89
C THR A 200 16.31 -10.16 20.29
N GLY A 201 15.00 -10.02 20.54
CA GLY A 201 14.35 -10.41 21.80
C GLY A 201 14.40 -9.37 22.91
N ARG A 202 15.05 -8.21 22.72
CA ARG A 202 15.07 -7.13 23.71
C ARG A 202 13.69 -6.54 23.99
N PHE A 203 12.81 -6.60 23.00
CA PHE A 203 11.41 -6.27 23.15
C PHE A 203 10.60 -7.47 22.69
N SER A 204 9.74 -8.00 23.54
CA SER A 204 8.83 -9.08 23.18
C SER A 204 7.52 -8.94 23.91
N GLY A 205 6.47 -9.50 23.33
CA GLY A 205 5.15 -9.50 23.94
C GLY A 205 4.14 -10.36 23.21
N THR A 206 2.98 -10.48 23.84
CA THR A 206 1.88 -11.31 23.35
C THR A 206 0.55 -10.62 23.62
N GLY A 207 -0.48 -10.98 22.88
CA GLY A 207 -1.83 -10.49 23.14
C GLY A 207 -2.86 -11.01 22.16
N GLY A 208 -3.96 -10.27 22.04
CA GLY A 208 -5.02 -10.54 21.07
C GLY A 208 -4.91 -9.62 19.86
N TYR A 209 -5.46 -10.05 18.73
CA TYR A 209 -5.67 -9.18 17.58
C TYR A 209 -7.11 -9.23 17.08
N GLN A 210 -7.51 -8.18 16.38
CA GLN A 210 -8.79 -8.08 15.68
C GLN A 210 -8.55 -7.50 14.29
N SER A 211 -9.23 -8.05 13.30
CA SER A 211 -9.34 -7.47 11.95
C SER A 211 -10.53 -6.51 11.94
N LYS A 212 -10.29 -5.30 11.43
CA LYS A 212 -11.31 -4.27 11.21
C LYS A 212 -11.53 -4.15 9.71
N THR A 213 -12.80 -4.16 9.34
CA THR A 213 -13.23 -3.95 7.96
C THR A 213 -13.62 -2.49 7.77
N GLY A 214 -13.09 -1.85 6.73
CA GLY A 214 -13.42 -0.47 6.35
C GLY A 214 -12.73 0.65 7.16
N ALA A 215 -12.86 1.86 6.59
CA ALA A 215 -12.43 3.17 7.09
C ALA A 215 -10.99 3.30 7.66
N PRO A 216 -10.03 3.85 6.88
CA PRO A 216 -10.05 4.07 5.43
C PRO A 216 -9.85 2.76 4.66
N ASN A 217 -9.36 1.70 5.31
CA ASN A 217 -9.14 0.37 4.74
C ASN A 217 -9.23 -0.71 5.80
N ASP A 218 -9.35 -1.95 5.33
CA ASP A 218 -9.18 -3.13 6.17
C ASP A 218 -7.80 -3.12 6.83
N HIS A 219 -7.77 -3.37 8.13
CA HIS A 219 -6.56 -3.33 8.93
C HIS A 219 -6.66 -4.24 10.15
N ILE A 220 -5.51 -4.58 10.73
CA ILE A 220 -5.43 -5.41 11.93
C ILE A 220 -4.96 -4.55 13.09
N ILE A 221 -5.58 -4.74 14.25
CA ILE A 221 -5.19 -4.13 15.51
C ILE A 221 -4.84 -5.25 16.48
N ALA A 222 -3.58 -5.33 16.88
CA ALA A 222 -3.10 -6.23 17.91
C ALA A 222 -2.84 -5.44 19.20
N ARG A 223 -3.39 -5.91 20.32
CA ARG A 223 -3.23 -5.31 21.64
C ARG A 223 -2.73 -6.36 22.60
N GLY A 224 -1.64 -6.05 23.29
CA GLY A 224 -0.97 -6.99 24.17
C GLY A 224 -0.10 -6.31 25.19
N GLN A 225 0.75 -7.11 25.81
CA GLN A 225 1.69 -6.63 26.81
C GLN A 225 3.05 -7.29 26.62
N THR A 226 4.09 -6.61 27.06
CA THR A 226 5.41 -7.21 27.23
C THR A 226 5.41 -8.20 28.39
N ASN A 227 6.48 -8.98 28.56
CA ASN A 227 6.67 -9.84 29.72
C ASN A 227 6.66 -9.08 31.07
N ARG A 228 6.82 -7.75 31.04
CA ARG A 228 6.75 -6.87 32.21
C ARG A 228 5.38 -6.22 32.41
N GLY A 229 4.37 -6.60 31.62
CA GLY A 229 3.02 -6.05 31.68
C GLY A 229 2.86 -4.67 31.01
N LEU A 230 3.88 -4.18 30.29
CA LEU A 230 3.81 -2.89 29.61
C LEU A 230 2.99 -2.99 28.32
N PRO A 231 2.10 -2.02 28.02
CA PRO A 231 1.20 -2.11 26.88
C PRO A 231 1.94 -2.09 25.53
N ILE A 232 1.39 -2.87 24.59
CA ILE A 232 1.78 -2.93 23.18
C ILE A 232 0.52 -2.77 22.34
N VAL A 233 0.57 -1.90 21.34
CA VAL A 233 -0.43 -1.79 20.29
C VAL A 233 0.26 -1.87 18.94
N MET A 234 -0.11 -2.83 18.12
CA MET A 234 0.39 -2.97 16.75
C MET A 234 -0.77 -2.79 15.78
N VAL A 235 -0.58 -1.94 14.77
CA VAL A 235 -1.57 -1.67 13.73
C VAL A 235 -0.95 -2.02 12.40
N ILE A 236 -1.61 -2.89 11.64
CA ILE A 236 -1.18 -3.32 10.30
C ILE A 236 -2.22 -2.88 9.29
N GLY A 237 -1.81 -2.28 8.18
CA GLY A 237 -2.70 -1.91 7.07
C GLY A 237 -3.09 -0.44 7.03
N LEU A 238 -2.76 0.33 8.08
CA LEU A 238 -2.95 1.79 8.10
C LEU A 238 -1.62 2.55 7.96
N PRO A 239 -1.62 3.73 7.31
CA PRO A 239 -0.53 4.68 7.40
C PRO A 239 -0.26 5.10 8.86
N ALA A 240 0.98 5.44 9.18
CA ALA A 240 1.49 5.67 10.52
C ALA A 240 0.79 6.82 11.21
N GLN A 241 0.55 7.92 10.50
CA GLN A 241 -0.15 9.07 11.08
C GLN A 241 -1.56 8.67 11.53
N LEU A 242 -2.27 7.94 10.68
CA LEU A 242 -3.62 7.49 11.00
C LEU A 242 -3.60 6.45 12.13
N ALA A 243 -2.72 5.45 12.05
CA ALA A 243 -2.54 4.48 13.13
C ALA A 243 -2.22 5.17 14.47
N THR A 244 -1.40 6.22 14.44
CA THR A 244 -1.03 7.02 15.62
C THR A 244 -2.25 7.76 16.18
N ASN A 245 -2.97 8.48 15.32
CA ASN A 245 -4.13 9.27 15.72
C ASN A 245 -5.28 8.39 16.26
N THR A 246 -5.46 7.19 15.71
CA THR A 246 -6.58 6.31 16.07
C THR A 246 -6.24 5.35 17.22
N TYR A 247 -5.00 4.85 17.28
CA TYR A 247 -4.64 3.75 18.18
C TYR A 247 -3.37 3.97 19.01
N GLY A 248 -2.64 5.08 18.80
CA GLY A 248 -1.35 5.33 19.43
C GLY A 248 -1.41 5.76 20.91
N ALA A 249 -2.60 6.03 21.46
CA ALA A 249 -2.75 6.35 22.88
C ALA A 249 -2.62 5.08 23.75
N ILE A 250 -1.49 4.97 24.47
CA ILE A 250 -1.12 3.85 25.37
C ILE A 250 -0.38 4.34 26.61
#